data_AF-A0A7K1AN85-F1
#
_entry.id   AF-A0A7K1AN85-F1
#
_cell.length_a   1.000
_cell.length_b   1.000
_cell.length_c   1.000
_cell.angle_alpha   90.00
_cell.angle_beta   90.00
_cell.angle_gamma   90.00
#
_symmetry.space_group_name_H-M   'P 1'
#
loop_
_entity.id
_entity.type
_entity.pdbx_description
1 polymer ?
#
loop_
_entity_poly.entity_id
_entity_poly.type
_entity_poly.pdbx_seq_one_letter_code
_entity_poly.pdbx_strand_id
1 'polypeptide(L)'
;MSIKVAVLGAKGRMGAQTVQSIKDAPDLELSAALDLGDSLEQLISTGTQVVVDFTHPNSVMGNLEFAINHDISVVVGTTGFDDAKLATIKSWLSNHPKVGALIAPNFGLGAVLMMQFAASAAKYFESAEIIELHHPNKADAPSGTAKRTAELMTQARKGAKRPAMPDATSDSLAGARGATIGDIPVHSVRLRGLVAHQEVVL
;
A
#
# COMPACT_ATOMS: atom_id res chain seq x y z
N MET A 1 -5.14 -25.50 -13.68
CA MET A 1 -6.02 -25.40 -12.48
C MET A 1 -6.17 -23.93 -12.18
N SER A 2 -7.40 -23.47 -11.93
CA SER A 2 -7.69 -22.08 -11.58
C SER A 2 -7.66 -21.91 -10.05
N ILE A 3 -7.23 -20.76 -9.55
CA ILE A 3 -7.25 -20.43 -8.12
C ILE A 3 -8.61 -19.84 -7.76
N LYS A 4 -9.26 -20.39 -6.73
CA LYS A 4 -10.54 -19.89 -6.22
C LYS A 4 -10.33 -18.69 -5.30
N VAL A 5 -10.77 -17.52 -5.74
CA VAL A 5 -10.57 -16.24 -5.07
C VAL A 5 -11.91 -15.64 -4.65
N ALA A 6 -12.00 -15.23 -3.39
CA ALA A 6 -13.12 -14.43 -2.90
C ALA A 6 -12.72 -12.97 -2.66
N VAL A 7 -13.70 -12.07 -2.74
CA VAL A 7 -13.51 -10.64 -2.45
C VAL A 7 -14.39 -10.24 -1.28
N LEU A 8 -13.79 -9.66 -0.24
CA LEU A 8 -14.51 -9.03 0.87
C LEU A 8 -14.54 -7.51 0.67
N GLY A 9 -15.71 -6.91 0.87
CA GLY A 9 -15.97 -5.50 0.50
C GLY A 9 -16.24 -5.34 -1.00
N ALA A 10 -16.85 -6.36 -1.61
CA ALA A 10 -16.98 -6.50 -3.06
C ALA A 10 -17.82 -5.39 -3.73
N LYS A 11 -18.72 -4.70 -3.01
CA LYS A 11 -19.52 -3.59 -3.53
C LYS A 11 -18.83 -2.23 -3.38
N GLY A 12 -17.71 -2.16 -2.64
CA GLY A 12 -16.87 -0.98 -2.56
C GLY A 12 -16.15 -0.69 -3.88
N ARG A 13 -15.60 0.52 -4.04
CA ARG A 13 -14.91 0.92 -5.28
C ARG A 13 -13.77 -0.04 -5.67
N MET A 14 -12.90 -0.36 -4.72
CA MET A 14 -11.76 -1.27 -4.94
C MET A 14 -12.21 -2.73 -5.06
N GLY A 15 -13.18 -3.15 -4.25
CA GLY A 15 -13.73 -4.51 -4.32
C GLY A 15 -14.39 -4.80 -5.67
N ALA A 16 -15.19 -3.86 -6.19
CA ALA A 16 -15.86 -4.02 -7.50
C ALA A 16 -14.84 -4.16 -8.64
N GLN A 17 -13.78 -3.34 -8.62
CA GLN A 17 -12.69 -3.47 -9.59
C GLN A 17 -11.96 -4.81 -9.45
N THR A 18 -11.74 -5.28 -8.22
CA THR A 18 -11.09 -6.57 -7.95
C THR A 18 -11.92 -7.74 -8.46
N VAL A 19 -13.24 -7.72 -8.23
CA VAL A 19 -14.19 -8.72 -8.78
C VAL A 19 -14.10 -8.78 -10.29
N GLN A 20 -14.05 -7.62 -10.96
CA GLN A 20 -13.91 -7.58 -12.41
C GLN A 20 -12.56 -8.14 -12.87
N SER A 21 -11.45 -7.71 -12.25
CA SER A 21 -10.12 -8.22 -12.56
C SER A 21 -9.98 -9.74 -12.39
N ILE A 22 -10.64 -10.33 -11.38
CA ILE A 22 -10.65 -11.79 -11.18
C ILE A 22 -11.41 -12.49 -12.30
N LYS A 23 -12.58 -11.96 -12.72
CA LYS A 23 -13.37 -12.54 -13.82
C LYS A 23 -12.65 -12.48 -15.16
N ASP A 24 -11.84 -11.45 -15.37
CA ASP A 24 -11.08 -11.24 -16.60
C ASP A 24 -9.78 -12.07 -16.66
N ALA A 25 -9.32 -12.60 -15.51
CA ALA A 25 -8.11 -13.40 -15.42
C ALA A 25 -8.39 -14.89 -15.73
N PRO A 26 -7.67 -15.51 -16.70
CA PRO A 26 -7.96 -16.87 -17.15
C PRO A 26 -7.55 -17.96 -16.14
N ASP A 27 -6.71 -17.61 -15.17
CA ASP A 27 -6.16 -18.50 -14.15
C ASP A 27 -6.80 -18.33 -12.76
N LEU A 28 -7.82 -17.47 -12.65
CA LEU A 28 -8.58 -17.23 -11.43
C LEU A 28 -10.07 -17.57 -11.60
N GLU A 29 -10.71 -17.95 -10.49
CA GLU A 29 -12.15 -18.22 -10.42
C GLU A 29 -12.71 -17.41 -9.26
N LEU A 30 -13.72 -16.57 -9.51
CA LEU A 30 -14.42 -15.86 -8.45
C LEU A 30 -15.30 -16.84 -7.67
N SER A 31 -14.86 -17.25 -6.47
CA SER A 31 -15.60 -18.19 -5.63
C SER A 31 -16.72 -17.51 -4.83
N ALA A 32 -16.47 -16.29 -4.33
CA ALA A 32 -17.45 -15.49 -3.61
C ALA A 32 -17.17 -13.98 -3.72
N ALA A 33 -18.23 -13.18 -3.62
CA ALA A 33 -18.13 -11.72 -3.56
C ALA A 33 -19.02 -11.23 -2.41
N LEU A 34 -18.41 -10.97 -1.27
CA LEU A 34 -19.10 -10.71 0.00
C LEU A 34 -18.97 -9.24 0.39
N ASP A 35 -20.01 -8.72 1.04
CA ASP A 35 -20.06 -7.38 1.62
C ASP A 35 -20.65 -7.41 3.04
N LEU A 36 -20.92 -6.24 3.62
CA LEU A 36 -21.46 -6.11 4.96
C LEU A 36 -22.79 -6.87 5.10
N GLY A 37 -22.84 -7.78 6.07
CA GLY A 37 -24.01 -8.61 6.37
C GLY A 37 -23.98 -10.00 5.72
N ASP A 38 -23.08 -10.24 4.77
CA ASP A 38 -22.88 -11.56 4.20
C ASP A 38 -22.06 -12.45 5.15
N SER A 39 -22.35 -13.75 5.15
CA SER A 39 -21.73 -14.74 6.03
C SER A 39 -20.38 -15.22 5.47
N LEU A 40 -19.34 -15.25 6.33
CA LEU A 40 -17.98 -15.69 5.95
C LEU A 40 -17.91 -17.20 5.69
N GLU A 41 -18.88 -17.97 6.16
CA GLU A 41 -19.04 -19.40 5.89
C GLU A 41 -19.16 -19.70 4.39
N GLN A 42 -19.56 -18.72 3.58
CA GLN A 42 -19.53 -18.83 2.11
C GLN A 42 -18.12 -19.06 1.57
N LEU A 43 -17.07 -18.59 2.25
CA LEU A 43 -15.68 -18.84 1.85
C LEU A 43 -15.36 -20.34 1.88
N ILE A 44 -15.89 -21.05 2.89
CA ILE A 44 -15.71 -22.49 3.07
C ILE A 44 -16.56 -23.25 2.05
N SER A 45 -17.84 -22.93 1.94
CA SER A 45 -18.78 -23.68 1.08
C SER A 45 -18.43 -23.58 -0.41
N THR A 46 -17.77 -22.50 -0.82
CA THR A 46 -17.30 -22.28 -2.20
C THR A 46 -15.91 -22.85 -2.47
N GLY A 47 -15.22 -23.34 -1.44
CA GLY A 47 -13.85 -23.85 -1.53
C GLY A 47 -12.84 -22.75 -1.86
N THR A 48 -13.01 -21.57 -1.28
CA THR A 48 -12.11 -20.42 -1.48
C THR A 48 -10.70 -20.76 -1.01
N GLN A 49 -9.70 -20.42 -1.81
CA GLN A 49 -8.27 -20.64 -1.50
C GLN A 49 -7.56 -19.35 -1.12
N VAL A 50 -8.00 -18.22 -1.70
CA VAL A 50 -7.46 -16.89 -1.43
C VAL A 50 -8.59 -15.89 -1.23
N VAL A 51 -8.47 -15.01 -0.24
CA VAL A 51 -9.35 -13.87 -0.03
C VAL A 51 -8.59 -12.58 -0.35
N VAL A 52 -9.23 -11.69 -1.10
CA VAL A 52 -8.81 -10.29 -1.25
C VAL A 52 -9.71 -9.42 -0.36
N ASP A 53 -9.14 -8.74 0.63
CA ASP A 53 -9.88 -7.91 1.59
C ASP A 53 -9.64 -6.41 1.34
N PHE A 54 -10.73 -5.73 0.94
CA PHE A 54 -10.84 -4.27 0.84
C PHE A 54 -12.01 -3.77 1.71
N THR A 55 -12.07 -4.21 2.96
CA THR A 55 -13.12 -3.85 3.92
C THR A 55 -12.74 -2.61 4.76
N HIS A 56 -13.38 -2.45 5.93
CA HIS A 56 -13.11 -1.37 6.86
C HIS A 56 -12.07 -1.80 7.92
N PRO A 57 -11.23 -0.89 8.45
CA PRO A 57 -10.26 -1.20 9.51
C PRO A 57 -10.83 -1.87 10.77
N ASN A 58 -12.14 -1.74 11.00
CA ASN A 58 -12.85 -2.35 12.14
C ASN A 58 -13.28 -3.81 11.87
N SER A 59 -13.38 -4.21 10.61
CA SER A 59 -13.86 -5.55 10.21
C SER A 59 -12.71 -6.48 9.84
N VAL A 60 -11.63 -5.92 9.29
CA VAL A 60 -10.55 -6.71 8.67
C VAL A 60 -9.94 -7.74 9.61
N MET A 61 -9.70 -7.42 10.89
CA MET A 61 -9.07 -8.39 11.81
C MET A 61 -9.92 -9.66 12.01
N GLY A 62 -11.25 -9.52 12.12
CA GLY A 62 -12.15 -10.68 12.22
C GLY A 62 -12.21 -11.48 10.92
N ASN A 63 -12.17 -10.81 9.77
CA ASN A 63 -12.11 -11.47 8.47
C ASN A 63 -10.83 -12.29 8.30
N LEU A 64 -9.67 -11.72 8.69
CA LEU A 64 -8.38 -12.40 8.60
C LEU A 64 -8.29 -13.56 9.57
N GLU A 65 -8.80 -13.41 10.79
CA GLU A 65 -8.88 -14.50 11.77
C GLU A 65 -9.67 -15.67 11.21
N PHE A 66 -10.86 -15.42 10.67
CA PHE A 66 -11.69 -16.46 10.05
C PHE A 66 -10.96 -17.13 8.88
N ALA A 67 -10.45 -16.35 7.92
CA ALA A 67 -9.80 -16.89 6.75
C ALA A 67 -8.58 -17.76 7.11
N ILE A 68 -7.71 -17.27 7.99
CA ILE A 68 -6.49 -17.98 8.40
C ILE A 68 -6.83 -19.27 9.15
N ASN A 69 -7.77 -19.23 10.09
CA ASN A 69 -8.20 -20.41 10.85
C ASN A 69 -8.84 -21.50 9.98
N HIS A 70 -9.28 -21.15 8.77
CA HIS A 70 -9.84 -22.07 7.77
C HIS A 70 -8.88 -22.36 6.61
N ASP A 71 -7.58 -22.14 6.79
CA ASP A 71 -6.51 -22.40 5.82
C ASP A 71 -6.63 -21.61 4.49
N ILE A 72 -7.25 -20.43 4.53
CA ILE A 72 -7.44 -19.54 3.38
C ILE A 72 -6.38 -18.42 3.42
N SER A 73 -5.61 -18.29 2.34
CA SER A 73 -4.61 -17.22 2.23
C SER A 73 -5.24 -15.85 2.02
N VAL A 74 -4.59 -14.78 2.48
CA VAL A 74 -5.17 -13.43 2.49
C VAL A 74 -4.30 -12.41 1.78
N VAL A 75 -4.92 -11.56 0.97
CA VAL A 75 -4.33 -10.40 0.30
C VAL A 75 -5.12 -9.17 0.74
N VAL A 76 -4.47 -8.27 1.48
CA VAL A 76 -5.16 -7.23 2.26
C VAL A 76 -4.74 -5.86 1.79
N GLY A 77 -5.71 -5.08 1.29
CA GLY A 77 -5.54 -3.67 0.95
C GLY A 77 -6.18 -2.71 1.95
N THR A 78 -6.91 -3.23 2.94
CA THR A 78 -7.40 -2.46 4.07
C THR A 78 -6.22 -1.83 4.83
N THR A 79 -6.33 -0.55 5.18
CA THR A 79 -5.29 0.19 5.92
C THR A 79 -5.48 0.09 7.44
N GLY A 80 -4.54 0.62 8.22
CA GLY A 80 -4.67 0.72 9.68
C GLY A 80 -4.14 -0.49 10.46
N PHE A 81 -3.12 -1.15 9.91
CA PHE A 81 -2.34 -2.18 10.59
C PHE A 81 -1.18 -1.53 11.37
N ASP A 82 -1.20 -1.70 12.69
CA ASP A 82 -0.09 -1.35 13.58
C ASP A 82 0.71 -2.61 13.96
N ASP A 83 1.81 -2.43 14.70
CA ASP A 83 2.67 -3.54 15.11
C ASP A 83 1.93 -4.58 15.96
N ALA A 84 0.93 -4.16 16.75
CA ALA A 84 0.13 -5.06 17.56
C ALA A 84 -0.74 -5.97 16.69
N LYS A 85 -1.47 -5.42 15.72
CA LYS A 85 -2.26 -6.20 14.75
C LYS A 85 -1.36 -7.14 13.93
N LEU A 86 -0.20 -6.66 13.50
CA LEU A 86 0.76 -7.50 12.77
C LEU A 86 1.30 -8.66 13.63
N ALA A 87 1.54 -8.43 14.92
CA ALA A 87 1.94 -9.49 15.85
C ALA A 87 0.83 -10.54 16.03
N THR A 88 -0.43 -10.10 16.16
CA THR A 88 -1.59 -11.00 16.22
C THR A 88 -1.69 -11.89 14.98
N ILE A 89 -1.56 -11.30 13.78
CA ILE A 89 -1.63 -12.06 12.52
C ILE A 89 -0.49 -13.08 12.42
N LYS A 90 0.73 -12.71 12.82
CA LYS A 90 1.87 -13.65 12.89
C LYS A 90 1.59 -14.81 13.84
N SER A 91 0.90 -14.57 14.96
CA SER A 91 0.48 -15.63 15.88
C SER A 91 -0.48 -16.61 15.21
N TRP A 92 -1.52 -16.13 14.54
CA TRP A 92 -2.45 -16.99 13.79
C TRP A 92 -1.72 -17.82 12.72
N LEU A 93 -0.87 -17.19 11.92
CA LEU A 93 -0.11 -17.87 10.86
C LEU A 93 0.86 -18.94 11.39
N SER A 94 1.38 -18.78 12.61
CA SER A 94 2.29 -19.77 13.20
C SER A 94 1.63 -21.15 13.39
N ASN A 95 0.31 -21.19 13.55
CA ASN A 95 -0.48 -22.42 13.62
C ASN A 95 -0.90 -22.95 12.24
N HIS A 96 -0.73 -22.16 11.17
CA HIS A 96 -1.20 -22.45 9.81
C HIS A 96 -0.07 -22.29 8.78
N PRO A 97 0.96 -23.17 8.78
CA PRO A 97 2.20 -22.96 8.01
C PRO A 97 2.03 -22.99 6.47
N LYS A 98 0.86 -23.39 5.97
CA LYS A 98 0.54 -23.39 4.53
C LYS A 98 -0.18 -22.12 4.07
N VAL A 99 -0.56 -21.24 4.99
CA VAL A 99 -1.33 -20.03 4.73
C VAL A 99 -0.39 -18.84 4.57
N GLY A 100 -0.61 -18.05 3.50
CA GLY A 100 0.09 -16.80 3.29
C GLY A 100 -0.77 -15.59 3.66
N ALA A 101 -0.14 -14.53 4.15
CA ALA A 101 -0.76 -13.22 4.32
C ALA A 101 0.09 -12.12 3.67
N LEU A 102 -0.48 -11.41 2.69
CA LEU A 102 0.09 -10.21 2.11
C LEU A 102 -0.69 -9.00 2.59
N ILE A 103 -0.07 -8.17 3.43
CA ILE A 103 -0.62 -6.89 3.87
C ILE A 103 0.14 -5.80 3.12
N ALA A 104 -0.50 -5.20 2.13
CA ALA A 104 0.14 -4.20 1.28
C ALA A 104 -0.56 -2.84 1.46
N PRO A 105 0.14 -1.80 1.97
CA PRO A 105 -0.44 -0.47 2.14
C PRO A 105 -0.69 0.25 0.81
N ASN A 106 -0.17 -0.28 -0.31
CA ASN A 106 -0.35 0.25 -1.65
C ASN A 106 -0.22 -0.87 -2.72
N PHE A 107 -1.23 -1.04 -3.56
CA PHE A 107 -1.25 -2.00 -4.68
C PHE A 107 -0.89 -1.38 -6.04
N GLY A 108 -0.62 -0.08 -6.11
CA GLY A 108 -0.17 0.59 -7.33
C GLY A 108 1.24 0.15 -7.70
N LEU A 109 1.37 -0.82 -8.62
CA LEU A 109 2.65 -1.38 -9.04
C LEU A 109 3.67 -0.30 -9.44
N GLY A 110 3.25 0.68 -10.24
CA GLY A 110 4.11 1.79 -10.65
C GLY A 110 4.63 2.62 -9.47
N ALA A 111 3.80 2.86 -8.46
CA ALA A 111 4.21 3.58 -7.25
C ALA A 111 5.20 2.75 -6.41
N VAL A 112 4.97 1.45 -6.27
CA VAL A 112 5.87 0.54 -5.53
C VAL A 112 7.23 0.43 -6.22
N LEU A 113 7.25 0.24 -7.55
CA LEU A 113 8.48 0.19 -8.33
C LEU A 113 9.24 1.52 -8.27
N MET A 114 8.54 2.65 -8.45
CA MET A 114 9.15 3.98 -8.32
C MET A 114 9.80 4.16 -6.94
N MET A 115 9.13 3.77 -5.84
CA MET A 115 9.72 3.84 -4.50
C MET A 115 11.00 3.01 -4.37
N GLN A 116 11.00 1.79 -4.89
CA GLN A 116 12.17 0.91 -4.85
C GLN A 116 13.33 1.44 -5.70
N PHE A 117 13.03 1.95 -6.89
CA PHE A 117 14.04 2.53 -7.78
C PHE A 117 14.60 3.82 -7.22
N ALA A 118 13.76 4.71 -6.69
CA ALA A 118 14.18 5.93 -6.01
C ALA A 118 15.14 5.64 -4.85
N ALA A 119 14.81 4.68 -3.98
CA ALA A 119 15.67 4.28 -2.87
C ALA A 119 17.00 3.67 -3.34
N SER A 120 16.96 2.88 -4.42
CA SER A 120 18.16 2.26 -4.99
C SER A 120 19.08 3.32 -5.62
N ALA A 121 18.52 4.24 -6.39
CA ALA A 121 19.23 5.30 -7.07
C ALA A 121 19.81 6.34 -6.08
N ALA A 122 19.07 6.70 -5.02
CA ALA A 122 19.50 7.71 -4.04
C ALA A 122 20.86 7.46 -3.37
N LYS A 123 21.37 6.22 -3.42
CA LYS A 123 22.72 5.86 -2.95
C LYS A 123 23.85 6.45 -3.80
N TYR A 124 23.56 6.84 -5.04
CA TYR A 124 24.56 7.26 -6.03
C TYR A 124 24.55 8.77 -6.29
N PHE A 125 23.42 9.44 -6.06
CA PHE A 125 23.26 10.88 -6.34
C PHE A 125 23.58 11.76 -5.12
N GLU A 126 24.02 12.98 -5.38
CA GLU A 126 24.37 13.98 -4.35
C GLU A 126 23.13 14.62 -3.77
N SER A 127 22.21 15.02 -4.66
CA SER A 127 20.93 15.66 -4.34
C SER A 127 19.76 14.71 -4.60
N ALA A 128 18.65 14.94 -3.91
CA ALA A 128 17.39 14.29 -4.23
C ALA A 128 16.21 15.10 -3.70
N GLU A 129 15.14 15.22 -4.48
CA GLU A 129 13.88 15.85 -4.06
C GLU A 129 12.68 15.07 -4.58
N ILE A 130 11.53 15.25 -3.94
CA ILE A 130 10.27 14.62 -4.35
C ILE A 130 9.24 15.70 -4.64
N ILE A 131 8.52 15.55 -5.75
CA ILE A 131 7.37 16.37 -6.09
C ILE A 131 6.16 15.45 -6.19
N GLU A 132 5.14 15.66 -5.37
CA GLU A 132 3.87 14.94 -5.46
C GLU A 132 2.76 15.87 -5.92
N LEU A 133 1.87 15.36 -6.78
CA LEU A 133 0.77 16.13 -7.34
C LEU A 133 -0.55 15.36 -7.24
N HIS A 134 -1.55 15.97 -6.62
CA HIS A 134 -2.87 15.37 -6.43
C HIS A 134 -4.00 16.37 -6.72
N HIS A 135 -5.22 15.86 -6.87
CA HIS A 135 -6.42 16.71 -6.87
C HIS A 135 -6.54 17.54 -5.56
N PRO A 136 -7.22 18.69 -5.57
CA PRO A 136 -7.34 19.56 -4.40
C PRO A 136 -8.16 18.96 -3.25
N ASN A 137 -8.98 17.93 -3.50
CA ASN A 137 -9.77 17.26 -2.45
C ASN A 137 -8.95 16.29 -1.58
N LYS A 138 -7.64 16.14 -1.82
CA LYS A 138 -6.81 15.25 -1.02
C LYS A 138 -6.47 15.94 0.29
N ALA A 139 -6.89 15.32 1.40
CA ALA A 139 -6.85 15.94 2.72
C ALA A 139 -5.43 16.06 3.32
N ASP A 140 -4.54 15.12 3.02
CA ASP A 140 -3.18 15.05 3.55
C ASP A 140 -2.15 15.62 2.58
N ALA A 141 -1.13 16.31 3.10
CA ALA A 141 0.07 16.74 2.38
C ALA A 141 1.31 16.69 3.29
N PRO A 142 2.46 16.15 2.84
CA PRO A 142 2.61 15.35 1.63
C PRO A 142 1.83 14.03 1.69
N SER A 143 1.57 13.43 0.53
CA SER A 143 0.91 12.13 0.44
C SER A 143 1.66 11.03 1.22
N GLY A 144 0.94 10.02 1.71
CA GLY A 144 1.56 8.86 2.37
C GLY A 144 2.61 8.14 1.51
N THR A 145 2.41 8.07 0.19
CA THR A 145 3.41 7.51 -0.74
C THR A 145 4.67 8.37 -0.81
N ALA A 146 4.54 9.70 -0.86
CA ALA A 146 5.69 10.60 -0.88
C ALA A 146 6.50 10.52 0.43
N LYS A 147 5.81 10.49 1.57
CA LYS A 147 6.43 10.26 2.89
C LYS A 147 7.23 8.96 2.92
N ARG A 148 6.60 7.87 2.48
CA ARG A 148 7.26 6.56 2.45
C ARG A 148 8.46 6.52 1.51
N THR A 149 8.34 7.17 0.35
CA THR A 149 9.44 7.29 -0.62
C THR A 149 10.63 8.02 0.01
N ALA A 150 10.38 9.17 0.65
CA ALA A 150 11.40 9.97 1.33
C ALA A 150 12.12 9.19 2.45
N GLU A 151 11.37 8.42 3.25
CA GLU A 151 11.93 7.56 4.30
C GLU A 151 12.86 6.49 3.72
N LEU A 152 12.43 5.78 2.67
CA LEU A 152 13.23 4.73 2.03
C LEU A 152 14.52 5.30 1.42
N MET A 153 14.41 6.45 0.75
CA MET A 153 15.57 7.16 0.19
C MET A 153 16.52 7.65 1.29
N THR A 154 16.00 8.21 2.38
CA THR A 154 16.79 8.63 3.55
C THR A 154 17.58 7.45 4.12
N GLN A 155 16.92 6.31 4.34
CA GLN A 155 17.58 5.09 4.84
C GLN A 155 18.66 4.60 3.88
N ALA A 156 18.38 4.59 2.58
CA ALA A 156 19.35 4.17 1.56
C ALA A 156 20.59 5.08 1.52
N ARG A 157 20.39 6.41 1.55
CA ARG A 157 21.48 7.40 1.62
C ARG A 157 22.34 7.22 2.87
N LYS A 158 21.71 7.04 4.03
CA LYS A 158 22.42 6.75 5.29
C LYS A 158 23.23 5.47 5.23
N GLY A 159 22.66 4.39 4.68
CA GLY A 159 23.37 3.12 4.47
C GLY A 159 24.59 3.25 3.54
N ALA A 160 24.50 4.12 2.54
CA ALA A 160 25.60 4.44 1.62
C ALA A 160 26.54 5.55 2.13
N LYS A 161 26.35 6.05 3.37
CA LYS A 161 27.14 7.13 4.00
C LYS A 161 27.24 8.38 3.12
N ARG A 162 26.14 8.74 2.42
CA ARG A 162 26.09 9.96 1.62
C ARG A 162 26.14 11.19 2.53
N PRO A 163 26.85 12.26 2.13
CA PRO A 163 26.84 13.51 2.88
C PRO A 163 25.46 14.17 2.82
N ALA A 164 25.29 15.21 3.64
CA ALA A 164 24.15 16.13 3.50
C ALA A 164 24.10 16.68 2.07
N MET A 165 22.88 16.85 1.54
CA MET A 165 22.70 17.42 0.21
C MET A 165 23.21 18.86 0.21
N PRO A 166 23.91 19.30 -0.85
CA PRO A 166 24.31 20.69 -0.97
C PRO A 166 23.08 21.59 -1.13
N ASP A 167 22.93 22.58 -0.26
CA ASP A 167 21.93 23.64 -0.39
C ASP A 167 22.57 24.97 0.04
N ALA A 168 22.74 25.89 -0.92
CA ALA A 168 23.34 27.20 -0.70
C ALA A 168 22.29 28.30 -0.42
N THR A 169 21.01 27.92 -0.27
CA THR A 169 19.90 28.85 -0.02
C THR A 169 20.13 29.58 1.31
N SER A 170 20.48 30.87 1.22
CA SER A 170 20.74 31.74 2.38
C SER A 170 19.57 32.66 2.72
N ASP A 171 18.66 32.87 1.78
CA ASP A 171 17.41 33.61 1.93
C ASP A 171 16.27 32.84 1.25
N SER A 172 15.16 32.62 1.95
CA SER A 172 14.01 31.90 1.42
C SER A 172 12.71 32.29 2.11
N LEU A 173 11.62 32.24 1.34
CA LEU A 173 10.27 32.36 1.90
C LEU A 173 9.87 31.06 2.59
N ALA A 174 9.02 31.17 3.62
CA ALA A 174 8.46 30.02 4.30
C ALA A 174 7.77 29.06 3.30
N GLY A 175 8.18 27.80 3.29
CA GLY A 175 7.64 26.76 2.41
C GLY A 175 8.30 26.65 1.02
N ALA A 176 9.22 27.55 0.65
CA ALA A 176 9.83 27.58 -0.68
C ALA A 176 10.66 26.31 -1.03
N ARG A 177 11.19 25.61 -0.02
CA ARG A 177 11.97 24.37 -0.16
C ARG A 177 11.18 23.10 0.22
N GLY A 178 9.85 23.21 0.27
CA GLY A 178 8.98 22.09 0.63
C GLY A 178 9.10 21.68 2.10
N ALA A 179 8.52 20.52 2.43
CA ALA A 179 8.65 19.91 3.75
C ALA A 179 9.78 18.88 3.74
N THR A 180 10.63 18.88 4.76
CA THR A 180 11.71 17.89 4.89
C THR A 180 11.22 16.64 5.60
N ILE A 181 11.38 15.48 4.96
CA ILE A 181 11.07 14.17 5.54
C ILE A 181 12.34 13.33 5.53
N GLY A 182 12.89 13.07 6.73
CA GLY A 182 14.23 12.54 6.85
C GLY A 182 15.24 13.55 6.29
N ASP A 183 15.95 13.17 5.24
CA ASP A 183 16.94 14.02 4.57
C ASP A 183 16.45 14.51 3.18
N ILE A 184 15.18 14.26 2.84
CA ILE A 184 14.62 14.54 1.49
C ILE A 184 13.60 15.69 1.55
N PRO A 185 13.79 16.77 0.78
CA PRO A 185 12.76 17.77 0.54
C PRO A 185 11.59 17.21 -0.28
N VAL A 186 10.36 17.54 0.13
CA VAL A 186 9.13 17.06 -0.50
C VAL A 186 8.17 18.22 -0.76
N HIS A 187 7.78 18.38 -2.02
CA HIS A 187 6.87 19.41 -2.52
C HIS A 187 5.52 18.81 -2.83
N SER A 188 4.43 19.49 -2.46
CA SER A 188 3.06 19.00 -2.65
C SER A 188 2.25 19.98 -3.49
N VAL A 189 1.77 19.51 -4.64
CA VAL A 189 0.93 20.28 -5.55
C VAL A 189 -0.51 19.78 -5.44
N ARG A 190 -1.45 20.72 -5.30
CA ARG A 190 -2.89 20.44 -5.28
C ARG A 190 -3.54 21.16 -6.46
N LEU A 191 -3.85 20.42 -7.52
CA LEU A 191 -4.30 21.00 -8.79
C LEU A 191 -5.50 20.25 -9.36
N ARG A 192 -6.53 21.00 -9.77
CA ARG A 192 -7.74 20.44 -10.40
C ARG A 192 -7.38 19.81 -11.74
N GLY A 193 -7.90 18.61 -11.99
CA GLY A 193 -7.60 17.81 -13.20
C GLY A 193 -6.56 16.72 -12.98
N LEU A 194 -5.78 16.79 -11.90
CA LEU A 194 -4.87 15.70 -11.51
C LEU A 194 -5.61 14.62 -10.72
N VAL A 195 -5.08 13.40 -10.73
CA VAL A 195 -5.51 12.30 -9.86
C VAL A 195 -4.47 12.08 -8.76
N ALA A 196 -3.36 11.44 -9.10
CA ALA A 196 -2.21 11.21 -8.23
C ALA A 196 -0.95 11.00 -9.08
N HIS A 197 0.09 11.77 -8.81
CA HIS A 197 1.38 11.69 -9.50
C HIS A 197 2.50 11.91 -8.48
N GLN A 198 3.66 11.34 -8.77
CA GLN A 198 4.87 11.60 -8.00
C GLN A 198 6.08 11.54 -8.92
N GLU A 199 6.97 12.49 -8.73
CA GLU A 199 8.27 12.61 -9.38
C GLU A 199 9.36 12.57 -8.31
N VAL A 200 10.43 11.84 -8.60
CA VAL A 200 11.64 11.81 -7.79
C VAL A 200 12.77 12.34 -8.66
N VAL A 201 13.39 13.43 -8.22
CA VAL A 201 14.49 14.10 -8.90
C VAL A 201 15.77 13.74 -8.17
N LEU A 202 16.82 13.35 -8.91
CA LEU A 202 18.10 12.83 -8.42
C LEU A 202 19.26 13.44 -9.20
#